data_AF-A0AAX3CST7-F1
#
_entry.id   AF-A0AAX3CST7-F1
#
_cell.length_a   1.000
_cell.length_b   1.000
_cell.length_c   1.000
_cell.angle_alpha   90.00
_cell.angle_beta   90.00
_cell.angle_gamma   90.00
#
_symmetry.space_group_name_H-M   'P 1'
#
loop_
_entity.id
_entity.type
_entity.pdbx_description
1 polymer ?
#
loop_
_entity_poly.entity_id
_entity_poly.type
_entity_poly.pdbx_seq_one_letter_code
_entity_poly.pdbx_strand_id
1 'polypeptide(L)'
;MKRLLSFLTLLISLFSVPSWAVNCYQNNEGGALSYIATLPSFTIPNDITPGKKIWESSDINITVYCDKASQWSRAAPTEELYAWIKLSAFNSSEVLNNPYFTFGVTYDGVDYEGINQGIKTGACLDRIDQKPLPNIYHDPVCNGSVLQKNVSFNARFRLYIKVKAIPPDSSTVYNFGDINVLQFDGEGGANLLSDAKNLRYYITGLDNVRFLTCTASVKLFPESQTVDFGVIHAYKTDMPALKKTFSLSTIRDQAAGCTEQFDITTSFYTNDTLYDITHLDMNNGFLLNIYDSTASTNVIFNQYMPFATYIPGRPSTVTHNYIAELTQNPSVSVKDGPFSKDVIIKINYQ
;
A
#
# COMPACT_ATOMS: atom_id res chain seq x y z
N MET A 1 17.64 -24.21 43.38
CA MET A 1 16.47 -24.46 42.50
C MET A 1 16.04 -23.22 41.69
N LYS A 2 15.81 -22.04 42.29
CA LYS A 2 15.42 -20.82 41.54
C LYS A 2 16.42 -20.36 40.44
N ARG A 3 17.74 -20.46 40.69
CA ARG A 3 18.77 -20.13 39.67
C ARG A 3 18.85 -21.15 38.51
N LEU A 4 18.47 -22.41 38.76
CA LEU A 4 18.44 -23.45 37.74
C LEU A 4 17.22 -23.27 36.80
N LEU A 5 16.06 -22.89 37.36
CA LEU A 5 14.87 -22.55 36.57
C LEU A 5 15.12 -21.32 35.68
N SER A 6 15.81 -20.29 36.21
CA SER A 6 16.12 -19.08 35.46
C SER A 6 17.08 -19.32 34.29
N PHE A 7 18.01 -20.28 34.43
CA PHE A 7 18.90 -20.71 33.35
C PHE A 7 18.16 -21.54 32.30
N LEU A 8 17.20 -22.38 32.71
CA LEU A 8 16.39 -23.18 31.80
C LEU A 8 15.45 -22.31 30.95
N THR A 9 14.86 -21.26 31.54
CA THR A 9 14.05 -20.28 30.78
C THR A 9 14.89 -19.46 29.80
N LEU A 10 16.15 -19.14 30.15
CA LEU A 10 17.07 -18.43 29.25
C LEU A 10 17.54 -19.34 28.10
N LEU A 11 17.73 -20.64 28.36
CA LEU A 11 18.08 -21.62 27.33
C LEU A 11 16.93 -21.83 26.33
N ILE A 12 15.68 -21.87 26.80
CA ILE A 12 14.49 -22.01 25.93
C ILE A 12 14.28 -20.76 25.06
N SER A 13 14.65 -19.56 25.53
CA SER A 13 14.63 -18.34 24.71
C SER A 13 15.77 -18.23 23.69
N LEU A 14 16.80 -19.07 23.78
CA LEU A 14 17.91 -19.14 22.82
C LEU A 14 17.65 -20.12 21.67
N PHE A 15 16.60 -20.94 21.77
CA PHE A 15 16.11 -21.77 20.67
C PHE A 15 14.93 -21.08 20.00
N SER A 16 15.21 -19.98 19.28
CA SER A 16 14.35 -19.60 18.17
C SER A 16 14.38 -20.76 17.17
N VAL A 17 13.39 -21.65 17.24
CA VAL A 17 13.21 -22.70 16.23
C VAL A 17 13.19 -22.01 14.87
N PRO A 18 13.91 -22.53 13.87
CA PRO A 18 13.79 -21.99 12.52
C PRO A 18 12.30 -22.01 12.16
N SER A 19 11.73 -20.87 11.79
CA SER A 19 10.45 -20.87 11.08
C SER A 19 10.65 -21.74 9.84
N TRP A 20 9.86 -22.81 9.72
CA TRP A 20 10.03 -23.81 8.67
C TRP A 20 9.43 -23.27 7.39
N ALA A 21 10.30 -22.66 6.61
CA ALA A 21 9.90 -21.71 5.60
C ALA A 21 9.35 -22.38 4.35
N VAL A 22 8.18 -21.90 3.93
CA VAL A 22 7.78 -21.91 2.54
C VAL A 22 8.77 -21.10 1.72
N ASN A 23 8.70 -21.24 0.40
CA ASN A 23 9.28 -20.25 -0.47
C ASN A 23 8.17 -19.39 -1.06
N CYS A 24 8.38 -18.09 -1.08
CA CYS A 24 7.51 -17.11 -1.70
C CYS A 24 8.29 -16.23 -2.68
N TYR A 25 7.74 -16.05 -3.88
CA TYR A 25 8.33 -15.34 -5.01
C TYR A 25 7.32 -14.38 -5.63
N GLN A 26 7.80 -13.40 -6.37
CA GLN A 26 6.92 -12.58 -7.19
C GLN A 26 6.49 -13.34 -8.47
N ASN A 27 5.19 -13.33 -8.74
CA ASN A 27 4.49 -13.91 -9.90
C ASN A 27 4.55 -15.44 -10.04
N ASN A 28 5.73 -16.07 -9.99
CA ASN A 28 5.92 -17.50 -10.27
C ASN A 28 7.10 -18.12 -9.51
N GLU A 29 7.20 -19.45 -9.51
CA GLU A 29 8.35 -20.17 -8.92
C GLU A 29 9.66 -19.63 -9.50
N GLY A 30 10.63 -19.33 -8.62
CA GLY A 30 11.93 -18.78 -9.03
C GLY A 30 11.89 -17.31 -9.48
N GLY A 31 10.75 -16.63 -9.31
CA GLY A 31 10.63 -15.18 -9.55
C GLY A 31 11.46 -14.33 -8.58
N ALA A 32 11.27 -13.02 -8.63
CA ALA A 32 12.00 -12.10 -7.78
C ALA A 32 11.72 -12.35 -6.29
N LEU A 33 12.74 -12.18 -5.45
CA LEU A 33 12.67 -12.32 -3.99
C LEU A 33 12.70 -10.97 -3.26
N SER A 34 12.94 -9.89 -3.98
CA SER A 34 12.99 -8.55 -3.42
C SER A 34 12.42 -7.56 -4.40
N TYR A 35 11.60 -6.66 -3.89
CA TYR A 35 11.21 -5.45 -4.59
C TYR A 35 11.68 -4.24 -3.78
N ILE A 36 12.25 -3.26 -4.47
CA ILE A 36 12.71 -2.02 -3.86
C ILE A 36 11.92 -0.88 -4.48
N ALA A 37 11.14 -0.19 -3.65
CA ALA A 37 10.55 1.10 -4.01
C ALA A 37 11.44 2.21 -3.48
N THR A 38 11.91 3.11 -4.35
CA THR A 38 12.55 4.35 -3.90
C THR A 38 11.49 5.39 -3.68
N LEU A 39 11.48 5.98 -2.49
CA LEU A 39 10.64 7.11 -2.16
C LEU A 39 11.46 8.40 -2.21
N PRO A 40 10.87 9.51 -2.67
CA PRO A 40 11.52 10.80 -2.53
C PRO A 40 11.57 11.21 -1.06
N SER A 41 12.46 12.16 -0.74
CA SER A 41 12.33 12.93 0.49
C SER A 41 10.92 13.52 0.57
N PHE A 42 10.42 13.70 1.79
CA PHE A 42 9.13 14.34 1.95
C PHE A 42 9.14 15.34 3.09
N THR A 43 8.22 16.29 3.01
CA THR A 43 8.11 17.37 3.97
C THR A 43 6.79 17.28 4.73
N ILE A 44 6.75 17.76 5.96
CA ILE A 44 5.62 17.58 6.87
C ILE A 44 4.98 18.93 7.17
N PRO A 45 3.67 19.13 6.90
CA PRO A 45 2.98 20.36 7.27
C PRO A 45 3.08 20.67 8.78
N ASN A 46 3.32 21.93 9.16
CA ASN A 46 3.41 22.30 10.59
C ASN A 46 2.07 22.25 11.35
N ASP A 47 0.94 22.31 10.64
CA ASP A 47 -0.40 22.23 11.22
C ASP A 47 -0.89 20.78 11.41
N ILE A 48 -0.02 19.80 11.15
CA ILE A 48 -0.41 18.40 11.21
C ILE A 48 -0.86 18.00 12.61
N THR A 49 -2.01 17.35 12.69
CA THR A 49 -2.49 16.75 13.94
C THR A 49 -1.87 15.37 14.15
N PRO A 50 -1.38 15.03 15.35
CA PRO A 50 -0.96 13.66 15.68
C PRO A 50 -2.05 12.61 15.36
N GLY A 51 -1.60 11.41 14.98
CA GLY A 51 -2.43 10.30 14.54
C GLY A 51 -2.79 10.31 13.05
N LYS A 52 -2.44 11.37 12.30
CA LYS A 52 -2.72 11.48 10.87
C LYS A 52 -1.60 10.89 10.01
N LYS A 53 -1.98 10.26 8.90
CA LYS A 53 -1.05 9.86 7.83
C LYS A 53 -0.53 11.13 7.17
N ILE A 54 0.78 11.31 7.17
CA ILE A 54 1.47 12.45 6.54
C ILE A 54 2.00 12.10 5.16
N TRP A 55 2.12 10.81 4.90
CA TRP A 55 2.60 10.28 3.65
C TRP A 55 2.03 8.88 3.47
N GLU A 56 1.64 8.55 2.24
CA GLU A 56 1.23 7.20 1.84
C GLU A 56 1.81 6.88 0.44
N SER A 57 2.21 5.64 0.20
CA SER A 57 2.66 5.20 -1.13
C SER A 57 1.50 5.13 -2.11
N SER A 58 1.81 5.10 -3.40
CA SER A 58 0.88 4.56 -4.40
C SER A 58 0.46 3.12 -4.03
N ASP A 59 -0.69 2.69 -4.54
CA ASP A 59 -1.20 1.34 -4.34
C ASP A 59 -0.28 0.32 -5.01
N ILE A 60 0.19 -0.64 -4.21
CA ILE A 60 1.04 -1.74 -4.64
C ILE A 60 0.15 -2.95 -4.75
N ASN A 61 0.08 -3.51 -5.95
CA ASN A 61 -0.73 -4.67 -6.25
C ASN A 61 0.14 -5.68 -7.01
N ILE A 62 0.41 -6.82 -6.39
CA ILE A 62 1.37 -7.80 -6.89
C ILE A 62 0.78 -9.20 -6.81
N THR A 63 1.26 -10.09 -7.67
CA THR A 63 1.01 -11.53 -7.51
C THR A 63 2.14 -12.15 -6.72
N VAL A 64 1.80 -12.86 -5.65
CA VAL A 64 2.72 -13.65 -4.84
C VAL A 64 2.48 -15.11 -5.17
N TYR A 65 3.55 -15.85 -5.48
CA TYR A 65 3.54 -17.30 -5.63
C TYR A 65 4.27 -17.91 -4.45
N CYS A 66 3.70 -18.91 -3.80
CA CYS A 66 4.40 -19.65 -2.74
C CYS A 66 4.30 -21.17 -2.91
N ASP A 67 5.31 -21.90 -2.46
CA ASP A 67 5.38 -23.37 -2.51
C ASP A 67 6.23 -23.99 -1.39
N LYS A 68 6.38 -25.32 -1.47
CA LYS A 68 7.29 -26.15 -0.64
C LYS A 68 6.99 -26.11 0.86
N ALA A 69 5.70 -26.00 1.20
CA ALA A 69 5.22 -26.30 2.56
C ALA A 69 5.55 -27.76 2.94
N SER A 70 6.19 -27.94 4.10
CA SER A 70 6.76 -29.24 4.51
C SER A 70 6.39 -29.61 5.94
N GLN A 71 6.92 -30.73 6.43
CA GLN A 71 6.72 -31.21 7.81
C GLN A 71 5.25 -31.49 8.15
N TRP A 72 4.55 -32.19 7.26
CA TRP A 72 3.18 -32.63 7.54
C TRP A 72 3.09 -33.43 8.84
N SER A 73 2.05 -33.14 9.62
CA SER A 73 1.56 -34.01 10.68
C SER A 73 0.03 -33.97 10.71
N ARG A 74 -0.61 -34.97 11.32
CA ARG A 74 -2.08 -34.96 11.50
C ARG A 74 -2.57 -33.72 12.25
N ALA A 75 -1.75 -33.16 13.14
CA ALA A 75 -2.09 -31.96 13.91
C ALA A 75 -1.85 -30.65 13.14
N ALA A 76 -1.02 -30.69 12.10
CA ALA A 76 -0.64 -29.51 11.33
C ALA A 76 -0.48 -29.88 9.85
N PRO A 77 -1.59 -30.22 9.15
CA PRO A 77 -1.55 -30.76 7.79
C PRO A 77 -1.34 -29.70 6.71
N THR A 78 -1.48 -28.42 7.06
CA THR A 78 -1.42 -27.28 6.14
C THR A 78 -0.48 -26.19 6.67
N GLU A 79 -0.12 -25.28 5.79
CA GLU A 79 0.62 -24.06 6.07
C GLU A 79 -0.21 -22.85 5.60
N GLU A 80 -0.61 -21.99 6.53
CA GLU A 80 -1.20 -20.69 6.18
C GLU A 80 -0.10 -19.69 5.81
N LEU A 81 -0.37 -18.83 4.83
CA LEU A 81 0.57 -17.80 4.38
C LEU A 81 0.25 -16.44 5.01
N TYR A 82 1.32 -15.74 5.36
CA TYR A 82 1.26 -14.46 6.08
C TYR A 82 2.14 -13.41 5.40
N ALA A 83 1.68 -12.16 5.44
CA ALA A 83 2.52 -10.99 5.24
C ALA A 83 3.06 -10.55 6.61
N TRP A 84 4.34 -10.77 6.86
CA TRP A 84 5.02 -10.37 8.08
C TRP A 84 5.56 -8.96 7.94
N ILE A 85 4.98 -8.01 8.67
CA ILE A 85 5.36 -6.59 8.57
C ILE A 85 6.35 -6.18 9.66
N LYS A 86 7.11 -5.11 9.37
CA LYS A 86 8.02 -4.45 10.31
C LYS A 86 8.93 -5.44 11.05
N LEU A 87 9.64 -6.24 10.26
CA LEU A 87 10.55 -7.25 10.79
C LEU A 87 11.70 -6.57 11.54
N SER A 88 11.85 -6.92 12.82
CA SER A 88 12.86 -6.29 13.69
C SER A 88 14.31 -6.65 13.32
N ALA A 89 14.48 -7.72 12.54
CA ALA A 89 15.78 -8.14 12.03
C ALA A 89 16.32 -7.25 10.90
N PHE A 90 15.44 -6.52 10.21
CA PHE A 90 15.80 -5.71 9.04
C PHE A 90 15.59 -4.20 9.28
N ASN A 91 14.78 -3.82 10.27
CA ASN A 91 14.45 -2.43 10.54
C ASN A 91 15.20 -1.89 11.75
N SER A 92 15.65 -0.64 11.66
CA SER A 92 16.33 0.06 12.76
C SER A 92 15.35 0.44 13.87
N SER A 93 15.87 0.77 15.06
CA SER A 93 15.06 1.32 16.16
C SER A 93 14.37 2.63 15.79
N GLU A 94 14.95 3.41 14.86
CA GLU A 94 14.35 4.65 14.35
C GLU A 94 13.09 4.42 13.52
N VAL A 95 12.87 3.21 13.02
CA VAL A 95 11.64 2.80 12.32
C VAL A 95 10.70 2.05 13.26
N LEU A 96 11.25 1.15 14.06
CA LEU A 96 10.46 0.28 14.94
C LEU A 96 9.86 1.03 16.13
N ASN A 97 10.65 1.89 16.77
CA ASN A 97 10.34 2.52 18.06
C ASN A 97 10.51 4.04 18.02
N ASN A 98 10.16 4.68 16.90
CA ASN A 98 10.27 6.13 16.77
C ASN A 98 9.31 6.85 17.74
N PRO A 99 9.78 7.88 18.47
CA PRO A 99 8.90 8.66 19.35
C PRO A 99 7.92 9.57 18.59
N TYR A 100 8.25 9.97 17.37
CA TYR A 100 7.51 10.97 16.58
C TYR A 100 6.78 10.39 15.38
N PHE A 101 7.20 9.24 14.87
CA PHE A 101 6.63 8.64 13.66
C PHE A 101 6.11 7.22 13.90
N THR A 102 5.13 6.81 13.12
CA THR A 102 4.66 5.43 13.06
C THR A 102 4.63 4.98 11.62
N PHE A 103 5.47 4.00 11.31
CA PHE A 103 5.49 3.31 10.03
C PHE A 103 4.48 2.18 10.08
N GLY A 104 3.63 2.09 9.05
CA GLY A 104 2.61 1.07 8.95
C GLY A 104 2.33 0.67 7.50
N VAL A 105 1.55 -0.40 7.38
CA VAL A 105 1.11 -0.97 6.11
C VAL A 105 -0.40 -1.00 6.10
N THR A 106 -1.03 -0.46 5.07
CA THR A 106 -2.43 -0.71 4.78
C THR A 106 -2.50 -1.94 3.89
N TYR A 107 -2.89 -3.09 4.41
CA TYR A 107 -3.02 -4.35 3.67
C TYR A 107 -4.51 -4.66 3.47
N ASP A 108 -4.94 -4.85 2.22
CA ASP A 108 -6.35 -5.07 1.85
C ASP A 108 -7.34 -4.08 2.49
N GLY A 109 -6.91 -2.82 2.60
CA GLY A 109 -7.72 -1.73 3.16
C GLY A 109 -7.68 -1.59 4.67
N VAL A 110 -6.98 -2.48 5.39
CA VAL A 110 -6.84 -2.42 6.86
C VAL A 110 -5.43 -1.95 7.24
N ASP A 111 -5.35 -1.02 8.20
CA ASP A 111 -4.08 -0.48 8.70
C ASP A 111 -3.45 -1.40 9.76
N TYR A 112 -2.16 -1.71 9.59
CA TYR A 112 -1.35 -2.50 10.51
C TYR A 112 -0.04 -1.77 10.88
N GLU A 113 0.33 -1.83 12.16
CA GLU A 113 1.44 -1.06 12.74
C GLU A 113 2.35 -1.89 13.66
N GLY A 114 2.02 -3.17 13.90
CA GLY A 114 2.74 -4.03 14.83
C GLY A 114 4.12 -4.43 14.35
N ILE A 115 5.03 -4.66 15.29
CA ILE A 115 6.39 -5.16 15.02
C ILE A 115 6.35 -6.68 14.91
N ASN A 116 6.99 -7.25 13.89
CA ASN A 116 6.93 -8.69 13.59
C ASN A 116 5.49 -9.20 13.50
N GLN A 117 4.57 -8.37 13.01
CA GLN A 117 3.15 -8.72 12.96
C GLN A 117 2.86 -9.50 11.68
N GLY A 118 2.32 -10.71 11.84
CA GLY A 118 1.80 -11.50 10.73
C GLY A 118 0.37 -11.08 10.38
N ILE A 119 0.11 -10.84 9.10
CA ILE A 119 -1.22 -10.60 8.53
C ILE A 119 -1.58 -11.82 7.69
N LYS A 120 -2.69 -12.51 8.02
CA LYS A 120 -3.18 -13.65 7.22
C LYS A 120 -3.50 -13.19 5.80
N THR A 121 -2.95 -13.86 4.79
CA THR A 121 -3.27 -13.57 3.38
C THR A 121 -4.50 -14.34 2.90
N GLY A 122 -4.94 -15.36 3.67
CA GLY A 122 -6.00 -16.29 3.26
C GLY A 122 -5.52 -17.41 2.31
N ALA A 123 -4.26 -17.38 1.87
CA ALA A 123 -3.68 -18.45 1.07
C ALA A 123 -3.15 -19.59 1.95
N CYS A 124 -3.22 -20.82 1.42
CA CYS A 124 -2.94 -22.04 2.15
C CYS A 124 -2.22 -23.05 1.24
N LEU A 125 -1.24 -23.76 1.81
CA LEU A 125 -0.54 -24.87 1.18
C LEU A 125 -0.74 -26.16 1.96
N ASP A 126 -0.98 -27.28 1.26
CA ASP A 126 -0.98 -28.59 1.89
C ASP A 126 0.48 -29.01 2.15
N ARG A 127 0.82 -29.41 3.37
CA ARG A 127 2.20 -29.79 3.72
C ARG A 127 2.52 -31.18 3.20
N ILE A 128 3.77 -31.37 2.77
CA ILE A 128 4.30 -32.71 2.42
C ILE A 128 4.88 -33.42 3.66
N ASP A 129 4.60 -34.73 3.83
CA ASP A 129 5.24 -35.57 4.86
C ASP A 129 6.64 -35.98 4.36
N GLN A 130 7.68 -35.45 5.02
CA GLN A 130 9.10 -35.65 4.65
C GLN A 130 9.80 -36.75 5.49
N LYS A 131 9.06 -37.72 6.03
CA LYS A 131 9.66 -38.91 6.66
C LYS A 131 10.56 -39.67 5.68
N PRO A 132 11.54 -40.48 6.15
CA PRO A 132 12.47 -41.17 5.26
C PRO A 132 11.73 -42.08 4.27
N LEU A 133 11.56 -41.56 3.06
CA LEU A 133 10.99 -42.05 1.80
C LEU A 133 9.83 -43.07 1.84
N PRO A 134 8.76 -42.87 1.03
CA PRO A 134 8.58 -41.76 0.09
C PRO A 134 8.04 -40.48 0.74
N ASN A 135 8.42 -39.33 0.19
CA ASN A 135 7.76 -38.05 0.51
C ASN A 135 6.35 -38.10 -0.08
N ILE A 136 5.32 -37.99 0.76
CA ILE A 136 3.92 -38.11 0.33
C ILE A 136 3.11 -36.87 0.70
N TYR A 137 2.15 -36.55 -0.15
CA TYR A 137 1.04 -35.69 0.21
C TYR A 137 -0.11 -36.55 0.70
N HIS A 138 -0.85 -36.05 1.69
CA HIS A 138 -2.08 -36.66 2.19
C HIS A 138 -3.29 -36.07 1.46
N ASP A 139 -4.51 -36.39 1.89
CA ASP A 139 -5.71 -35.80 1.32
C ASP A 139 -5.69 -34.25 1.43
N PRO A 140 -6.20 -33.53 0.42
CA PRO A 140 -6.20 -32.07 0.41
C PRO A 140 -7.02 -31.50 1.57
N VAL A 141 -6.44 -30.57 2.32
CA VAL A 141 -7.08 -29.93 3.48
C VAL A 141 -7.39 -28.46 3.19
N CYS A 142 -6.50 -27.74 2.49
CA CYS A 142 -6.67 -26.30 2.25
C CYS A 142 -8.00 -25.94 1.57
N ASN A 143 -8.30 -26.56 0.42
CA ASN A 143 -9.57 -26.34 -0.30
C ASN A 143 -10.49 -27.58 -0.29
N GLY A 144 -10.08 -28.65 0.40
CA GLY A 144 -10.82 -29.90 0.52
C GLY A 144 -11.00 -30.73 -0.75
N SER A 145 -10.41 -30.34 -1.89
CA SER A 145 -10.68 -30.98 -3.19
C SER A 145 -9.43 -31.28 -4.01
N VAL A 146 -8.46 -30.36 -4.07
CA VAL A 146 -7.26 -30.46 -4.90
C VAL A 146 -6.04 -30.09 -4.07
N LEU A 147 -5.01 -30.93 -4.10
CA LEU A 147 -3.75 -30.68 -3.41
C LEU A 147 -3.14 -29.32 -3.78
N GLN A 148 -3.00 -28.44 -2.80
CA GLN A 148 -2.37 -27.13 -2.92
C GLN A 148 -0.87 -27.22 -2.64
N LYS A 149 -0.11 -27.75 -3.61
CA LYS A 149 1.36 -27.84 -3.52
C LYS A 149 2.06 -26.49 -3.73
N ASN A 150 1.37 -25.60 -4.43
CA ASN A 150 1.71 -24.20 -4.61
C ASN A 150 0.40 -23.40 -4.61
N VAL A 151 0.53 -22.09 -4.43
CA VAL A 151 -0.59 -21.16 -4.50
C VAL A 151 -0.10 -19.82 -5.02
N SER A 152 -0.93 -19.17 -5.84
CA SER A 152 -0.74 -17.78 -6.24
C SER A 152 -1.90 -16.94 -5.73
N PHE A 153 -1.61 -15.79 -5.15
CA PHE A 153 -2.61 -14.85 -4.67
C PHE A 153 -2.16 -13.42 -4.94
N ASN A 154 -3.15 -12.52 -5.00
CA ASN A 154 -2.89 -11.10 -5.10
C ASN A 154 -2.64 -10.52 -3.71
N ALA A 155 -1.59 -9.72 -3.55
CA ALA A 155 -1.37 -8.91 -2.36
C ALA A 155 -1.48 -7.44 -2.72
N ARG A 156 -2.46 -6.75 -2.14
CA ARG A 156 -2.70 -5.33 -2.35
C ARG A 156 -2.44 -4.54 -1.07
N PHE A 157 -1.44 -3.67 -1.10
CA PHE A 157 -1.03 -2.92 0.07
C PHE A 157 -0.46 -1.53 -0.26
N ARG A 158 -0.44 -0.68 0.76
CA ARG A 158 0.22 0.62 0.76
C ARG A 158 1.02 0.82 2.02
N LEU A 159 1.96 1.72 1.93
CA LEU A 159 2.93 2.05 2.95
C LEU A 159 2.54 3.42 3.46
N TYR A 160 2.56 3.65 4.76
CA TYR A 160 2.25 4.96 5.27
C TYR A 160 3.11 5.31 6.48
N ILE A 161 3.24 6.62 6.68
CA ILE A 161 3.87 7.21 7.85
C ILE A 161 2.82 8.08 8.53
N LYS A 162 2.63 7.87 9.84
CA LYS A 162 1.81 8.73 10.70
C LYS A 162 2.71 9.57 11.61
N VAL A 163 2.26 10.78 11.91
CA VAL A 163 2.86 11.57 13.01
C VAL A 163 2.26 11.06 14.31
N LYS A 164 3.10 10.58 15.22
CA LYS A 164 2.75 10.19 16.59
C LYS A 164 2.81 11.37 17.55
N ALA A 165 3.79 12.24 17.38
CA ALA A 165 3.97 13.46 18.16
C ALA A 165 4.76 14.49 17.35
N ILE A 166 4.52 15.78 17.62
CA ILE A 166 5.32 16.86 17.03
C ILE A 166 6.66 16.90 17.77
N PRO A 167 7.80 16.84 17.05
CA PRO A 167 9.10 16.94 17.69
C PRO A 167 9.32 18.33 18.29
N PRO A 168 10.13 18.44 19.35
CA PRO A 168 10.40 19.71 20.02
C PRO A 168 11.15 20.70 19.11
N ASP A 169 11.96 20.20 18.17
CA ASP A 169 12.67 20.98 17.18
C ASP A 169 12.18 20.62 15.78
N SER A 170 11.38 21.50 15.18
CA SER A 170 10.84 21.33 13.83
C SER A 170 11.90 21.47 12.72
N SER A 171 13.11 21.93 13.04
CA SER A 171 14.24 21.97 12.09
C SER A 171 14.97 20.63 11.98
N THR A 172 14.63 19.65 12.83
CA THR A 172 15.23 18.32 12.79
C THR A 172 15.00 17.66 11.44
N VAL A 173 16.08 17.15 10.85
CA VAL A 173 16.05 16.34 9.65
C VAL A 173 16.15 14.86 10.03
N TYR A 174 15.20 14.07 9.56
CA TYR A 174 15.12 12.64 9.80
C TYR A 174 15.57 11.86 8.57
N ASN A 175 16.41 10.85 8.82
CA ASN A 175 16.89 9.90 7.82
C ASN A 175 16.60 8.50 8.34
N PHE A 176 15.69 7.79 7.68
CA PHE A 176 15.23 6.49 8.16
C PHE A 176 15.98 5.32 7.50
N GLY A 177 16.72 5.58 6.41
CA GLY A 177 17.41 4.58 5.63
C GLY A 177 16.44 3.58 4.97
N ASP A 178 16.97 2.38 4.72
CA ASP A 178 16.19 1.31 4.08
C ASP A 178 15.22 0.68 5.09
N ILE A 179 13.97 0.55 4.70
CA ILE A 179 12.90 0.00 5.53
C ILE A 179 12.41 -1.30 4.91
N ASN A 180 12.52 -2.41 5.63
CA ASN A 180 11.75 -3.60 5.29
C ASN A 180 10.29 -3.39 5.69
N VAL A 181 9.44 -3.38 4.69
CA VAL A 181 8.00 -3.22 4.86
C VAL A 181 7.39 -4.53 5.33
N LEU A 182 7.56 -5.55 4.49
CA LEU A 182 6.94 -6.85 4.67
C LEU A 182 7.76 -7.96 4.03
N GLN A 183 7.50 -9.18 4.49
CA GLN A 183 7.95 -10.43 3.90
C GLN A 183 6.75 -11.38 3.80
N PHE A 184 6.60 -12.08 2.67
CA PHE A 184 5.65 -13.19 2.59
C PHE A 184 6.32 -14.48 3.05
N ASP A 185 5.68 -15.18 3.98
CA ASP A 185 6.18 -16.43 4.56
C ASP A 185 5.05 -17.25 5.19
N GLY A 186 5.39 -18.38 5.80
CA GLY A 186 4.46 -19.25 6.52
C GLY A 186 4.03 -18.70 7.88
N GLU A 187 3.11 -19.41 8.52
CA GLU A 187 2.52 -19.09 9.83
C GLU A 187 3.54 -19.15 10.97
N GLY A 188 4.65 -19.88 10.77
CA GLY A 188 5.74 -20.03 11.72
C GLY A 188 6.61 -18.78 11.93
N GLY A 189 6.42 -17.72 11.13
CA GLY A 189 7.22 -16.50 11.19
C GLY A 189 8.02 -16.25 9.91
N ALA A 190 8.55 -15.04 9.78
CA ALA A 190 9.47 -14.72 8.70
C ALA A 190 10.81 -15.47 8.84
N ASN A 191 11.22 -16.20 7.81
CA ASN A 191 12.53 -16.79 7.70
C ASN A 191 13.59 -15.73 7.33
N LEU A 192 14.59 -15.61 8.19
CA LEU A 192 15.63 -14.58 8.14
C LEU A 192 16.96 -15.12 7.60
N LEU A 193 17.04 -16.41 7.26
CA LEU A 193 18.24 -16.98 6.66
C LEU A 193 18.57 -16.30 5.32
N SER A 194 19.87 -16.18 5.01
CA SER A 194 20.34 -15.46 3.83
C SER A 194 20.01 -16.16 2.51
N ASP A 195 19.82 -17.48 2.55
CA ASP A 195 19.45 -18.31 1.41
C ASP A 195 17.93 -18.54 1.29
N ALA A 196 17.15 -18.10 2.28
CA ALA A 196 15.69 -18.20 2.29
C ALA A 196 15.08 -17.56 1.03
N LYS A 197 14.08 -18.21 0.45
CA LYS A 197 13.43 -17.77 -0.78
C LYS A 197 12.10 -17.12 -0.47
N ASN A 198 12.13 -16.01 0.25
CA ASN A 198 10.92 -15.29 0.67
C ASN A 198 10.90 -13.87 0.13
N LEU A 199 9.83 -13.54 -0.58
CA LEU A 199 9.61 -12.25 -1.22
C LEU A 199 9.53 -11.15 -0.15
N ARG A 200 10.46 -10.20 -0.21
CA ARG A 200 10.54 -9.04 0.67
C ARG A 200 10.29 -7.75 -0.10
N TYR A 201 9.59 -6.82 0.55
CA TYR A 201 9.41 -5.46 0.05
C TYR A 201 10.22 -4.50 0.90
N TYR A 202 11.03 -3.69 0.22
CA TYR A 202 11.84 -2.65 0.83
C TYR A 202 11.45 -1.28 0.27
N ILE A 203 11.51 -0.29 1.15
CA ILE A 203 11.55 1.11 0.79
C ILE A 203 12.98 1.62 0.97
N THR A 204 13.44 2.45 0.05
CA THR A 204 14.67 3.24 0.19
C THR A 204 14.39 4.74 -0.06
N GLY A 205 15.36 5.61 0.22
CA GLY A 205 15.27 7.04 -0.10
C GLY A 205 14.45 7.89 0.88
N LEU A 206 14.03 7.32 2.01
CA LEU A 206 13.35 8.02 3.11
C LEU A 206 14.33 8.84 3.96
N ASP A 207 15.05 9.72 3.28
CA ASP A 207 16.03 10.64 3.83
C ASP A 207 15.55 12.07 3.65
N ASN A 208 16.14 12.98 4.42
CA ASN A 208 15.82 14.40 4.40
C ASN A 208 14.35 14.74 4.72
N VAL A 209 13.73 13.96 5.61
CA VAL A 209 12.35 14.19 6.07
C VAL A 209 12.36 15.30 7.13
N ARG A 210 11.56 16.34 6.96
CA ARG A 210 11.54 17.50 7.88
C ARG A 210 10.17 18.19 7.91
N PHE A 211 9.93 18.99 8.94
CA PHE A 211 8.71 19.80 9.02
C PHE A 211 8.87 21.09 8.21
N LEU A 212 7.88 21.41 7.40
CA LEU A 212 7.74 22.71 6.75
C LEU A 212 7.32 23.75 7.76
N THR A 213 7.66 24.99 7.47
CA THR A 213 7.14 26.17 8.17
C THR A 213 5.78 26.63 7.64
N CYS A 214 5.24 25.96 6.62
CA CYS A 214 4.01 26.32 5.91
C CYS A 214 3.26 25.08 5.42
N THR A 215 1.98 25.28 5.08
CA THR A 215 1.09 24.22 4.62
C THR A 215 0.36 24.68 3.37
N ALA A 216 -0.33 23.75 2.71
CA ALA A 216 -1.20 24.06 1.58
C ALA A 216 -2.62 23.56 1.86
N SER A 217 -3.57 24.47 1.74
CA SER A 217 -4.99 24.11 1.74
C SER A 217 -5.42 23.61 0.37
N VAL A 218 -6.51 22.85 0.34
CA VAL A 218 -6.99 22.15 -0.85
C VAL A 218 -8.42 22.59 -1.11
N LYS A 219 -8.71 23.01 -2.33
CA LYS A 219 -10.06 23.44 -2.74
C LYS A 219 -10.48 22.69 -3.99
N LEU A 220 -11.71 22.17 -3.97
CA LEU A 220 -12.37 21.57 -5.13
C LEU A 220 -13.46 22.50 -5.65
N PHE A 221 -13.62 22.54 -6.97
CA PHE A 221 -14.73 23.18 -7.64
C PHE A 221 -15.42 22.18 -8.58
N PRO A 222 -16.76 22.03 -8.55
CA PRO A 222 -17.71 22.80 -7.73
C PRO A 222 -17.55 22.52 -6.23
N GLU A 223 -17.93 23.49 -5.39
CA GLU A 223 -17.83 23.35 -3.92
C GLU A 223 -18.70 22.23 -3.36
N SER A 224 -19.71 21.78 -4.13
CA SER A 224 -20.49 20.57 -3.84
C SER A 224 -19.69 19.28 -3.93
N GLN A 225 -18.47 19.32 -4.48
CA GLN A 225 -17.60 18.16 -4.70
C GLN A 225 -18.27 17.03 -5.49
N THR A 226 -19.29 17.37 -6.28
CA THR A 226 -20.10 16.43 -7.04
C THR A 226 -19.94 16.73 -8.52
N VAL A 227 -19.53 15.72 -9.28
CA VAL A 227 -19.53 15.76 -10.75
C VAL A 227 -20.83 15.14 -11.23
N ASP A 228 -21.81 15.99 -11.53
CA ASP A 228 -23.15 15.54 -11.95
C ASP A 228 -23.27 15.43 -13.48
N PHE A 229 -23.39 14.20 -13.97
CA PHE A 229 -23.64 13.89 -15.38
C PHE A 229 -25.11 14.08 -15.80
N GLY A 230 -26.02 14.26 -14.85
CA GLY A 230 -27.45 14.39 -15.08
C GLY A 230 -28.10 13.08 -15.54
N VAL A 231 -29.31 13.20 -16.09
CA VAL A 231 -30.04 12.05 -16.66
C VAL A 231 -29.49 11.74 -18.05
N ILE A 232 -29.08 10.48 -18.24
CA ILE A 232 -28.56 9.98 -19.53
C ILE A 232 -29.67 9.16 -20.19
N HIS A 233 -30.13 9.60 -21.37
CA HIS A 233 -31.17 8.91 -22.13
C HIS A 233 -30.59 8.12 -23.30
N ALA A 234 -30.95 6.84 -23.40
CA ALA A 234 -30.70 6.00 -24.57
C ALA A 234 -29.23 6.01 -25.04
N TYR A 235 -28.27 5.83 -24.12
CA TYR A 235 -26.85 5.76 -24.48
C TYR A 235 -26.61 4.58 -25.43
N LYS A 236 -26.18 4.89 -26.66
CA LYS A 236 -25.82 3.90 -27.68
C LYS A 236 -24.30 3.90 -27.86
N THR A 237 -23.76 2.79 -28.34
CA THR A 237 -22.31 2.55 -28.47
C THR A 237 -21.59 3.59 -29.35
N ASP A 238 -22.33 4.28 -30.23
CA ASP A 238 -21.81 5.34 -31.10
C ASP A 238 -21.97 6.76 -30.53
N MET A 239 -22.45 6.91 -29.28
CA MET A 239 -22.57 8.23 -28.66
C MET A 239 -21.20 8.78 -28.25
N PRO A 240 -20.99 10.10 -28.40
CA PRO A 240 -19.79 10.74 -27.88
C PRO A 240 -19.69 10.55 -26.36
N ALA A 241 -18.46 10.51 -25.86
CA ALA A 241 -18.21 10.44 -24.43
C ALA A 241 -18.86 11.62 -23.70
N LEU A 242 -19.51 11.35 -22.58
CA LEU A 242 -20.14 12.39 -21.76
C LEU A 242 -19.06 13.02 -20.90
N LYS A 243 -18.94 14.35 -20.92
CA LYS A 243 -17.86 15.07 -20.24
C LYS A 243 -18.39 16.09 -19.26
N LYS A 244 -17.77 16.15 -18.08
CA LYS A 244 -18.01 17.16 -17.05
C LYS A 244 -16.68 17.67 -16.52
N THR A 245 -16.62 18.96 -16.22
CA THR A 245 -15.40 19.59 -15.73
C THR A 245 -15.47 19.83 -14.23
N PHE A 246 -14.33 19.71 -13.57
CA PHE A 246 -14.12 20.14 -12.19
C PHE A 246 -12.68 20.64 -12.07
N SER A 247 -12.32 21.30 -10.97
CA SER A 247 -10.94 21.72 -10.73
C SER A 247 -10.51 21.45 -9.31
N LEU A 248 -9.21 21.21 -9.16
CA LEU A 248 -8.52 21.08 -7.89
C LEU A 248 -7.50 22.20 -7.78
N SER A 249 -7.52 22.92 -6.67
CA SER A 249 -6.54 23.94 -6.35
C SER A 249 -5.83 23.60 -5.06
N THR A 250 -4.52 23.75 -5.04
CA THR A 250 -3.75 23.83 -3.79
C THR A 250 -3.36 25.29 -3.56
N ILE A 251 -3.50 25.75 -2.32
CA ILE A 251 -3.25 27.12 -1.92
C ILE A 251 -2.28 27.08 -0.74
N ARG A 252 -1.00 27.36 -1.02
CA ARG A 252 0.05 27.50 -0.03
C ARG A 252 -0.22 28.69 0.89
N ASP A 253 -0.16 28.47 2.19
CA ASP A 253 -0.21 29.54 3.16
C ASP A 253 1.00 30.48 2.97
N GLN A 254 0.71 31.76 2.79
CA GLN A 254 1.70 32.81 2.61
C GLN A 254 2.14 33.46 3.93
N ALA A 255 1.61 33.02 5.08
CA ALA A 255 2.03 33.50 6.38
C ALA A 255 3.57 33.45 6.53
N ALA A 256 4.12 34.47 7.19
CA ALA A 256 5.53 34.85 7.16
C ALA A 256 6.45 33.71 7.65
N GLY A 257 6.99 32.91 6.72
CA GLY A 257 7.94 31.85 7.05
C GLY A 257 8.17 30.78 5.98
N CYS A 258 7.36 30.73 4.91
CA CYS A 258 7.49 29.73 3.84
C CYS A 258 8.66 30.03 2.89
N THR A 259 9.89 29.84 3.38
CA THR A 259 11.14 30.05 2.62
C THR A 259 11.65 28.78 1.94
N GLU A 260 10.95 27.67 2.10
CA GLU A 260 11.36 26.38 1.54
C GLU A 260 10.59 26.03 0.28
N GLN A 261 11.28 25.33 -0.63
CA GLN A 261 10.63 24.64 -1.73
C GLN A 261 10.07 23.31 -1.24
N PHE A 262 8.85 23.00 -1.68
CA PHE A 262 8.23 21.71 -1.50
C PHE A 262 7.31 21.40 -2.68
N ASP A 263 7.11 20.12 -2.91
CA ASP A 263 6.25 19.59 -3.95
C ASP A 263 4.95 19.03 -3.33
N ILE A 264 3.89 19.04 -4.12
CA ILE A 264 2.64 18.35 -3.81
C ILE A 264 2.41 17.31 -4.90
N THR A 265 2.07 16.10 -4.46
CA THR A 265 1.52 15.05 -5.31
C THR A 265 0.10 14.74 -4.88
N THR A 266 -0.74 14.38 -5.85
CA THR A 266 -2.15 14.04 -5.64
C THR A 266 -2.43 12.62 -6.11
N SER A 267 -3.32 11.91 -5.43
CA SER A 267 -3.86 10.64 -5.88
C SER A 267 -5.38 10.66 -5.87
N PHE A 268 -6.00 10.27 -6.99
CA PHE A 268 -7.42 9.97 -7.06
C PHE A 268 -7.60 8.51 -6.65
N TYR A 269 -8.10 8.32 -5.44
CA TYR A 269 -8.11 7.03 -4.76
C TYR A 269 -9.53 6.45 -4.68
N THR A 270 -9.63 5.14 -4.90
CA THR A 270 -10.85 4.35 -4.73
C THR A 270 -10.54 2.91 -4.31
N ASN A 271 -11.51 2.28 -3.65
CA ASN A 271 -11.54 0.83 -3.39
C ASN A 271 -12.44 0.06 -4.35
N ASP A 272 -13.13 0.77 -5.23
CA ASP A 272 -13.98 0.16 -6.25
C ASP A 272 -13.15 -0.53 -7.33
N THR A 273 -13.82 -1.40 -8.08
CA THR A 273 -13.22 -2.14 -9.19
C THR A 273 -12.82 -1.19 -10.31
N LEU A 274 -11.56 -1.27 -10.71
CA LEU A 274 -11.06 -0.60 -11.90
C LEU A 274 -11.20 -1.54 -13.10
N TYR A 275 -11.63 -1.01 -14.24
CA TYR A 275 -11.60 -1.73 -15.51
C TYR A 275 -10.15 -1.83 -16.03
N ASP A 276 -9.43 -0.72 -15.96
CA ASP A 276 -7.98 -0.62 -16.12
C ASP A 276 -7.44 0.48 -15.21
N ILE A 277 -6.13 0.72 -15.22
CA ILE A 277 -5.48 1.68 -14.31
C ILE A 277 -5.98 3.14 -14.45
N THR A 278 -6.65 3.49 -15.53
CA THR A 278 -7.18 4.83 -15.83
C THR A 278 -8.71 4.91 -15.88
N HIS A 279 -9.40 3.77 -15.73
CA HIS A 279 -10.86 3.68 -15.85
C HIS A 279 -11.47 3.01 -14.61
N LEU A 280 -12.28 3.75 -13.88
CA LEU A 280 -13.12 3.24 -12.80
C LEU A 280 -14.39 2.61 -13.38
N ASP A 281 -14.71 1.37 -12.99
CA ASP A 281 -15.98 0.75 -13.34
C ASP A 281 -17.12 1.35 -12.50
N MET A 282 -18.11 1.93 -13.16
CA MET A 282 -19.28 2.51 -12.50
C MET A 282 -20.32 1.45 -12.09
N ASN A 283 -20.06 0.16 -12.37
CA ASN A 283 -20.90 -1.00 -12.08
C ASN A 283 -22.29 -0.99 -12.77
N ASN A 284 -22.47 -0.13 -13.77
CA ASN A 284 -23.70 -0.01 -14.55
C ASN A 284 -23.47 -0.04 -16.06
N GLY A 285 -22.29 -0.47 -16.51
CA GLY A 285 -21.90 -0.51 -17.91
C GLY A 285 -21.24 0.79 -18.42
N PHE A 286 -21.05 1.80 -17.55
CA PHE A 286 -20.16 2.92 -17.83
C PHE A 286 -18.79 2.75 -17.17
N LEU A 287 -17.78 3.36 -17.78
CA LEU A 287 -16.45 3.56 -17.24
C LEU A 287 -16.21 5.05 -17.04
N LEU A 288 -15.63 5.42 -15.90
CA LEU A 288 -15.20 6.79 -15.60
C LEU A 288 -13.70 6.92 -15.81
N ASN A 289 -13.32 7.81 -16.73
CA ASN A 289 -11.96 8.34 -16.83
C ASN A 289 -11.90 9.76 -16.25
N ILE A 290 -10.77 10.13 -15.66
CA ILE A 290 -10.49 11.51 -15.25
C ILE A 290 -9.24 11.97 -15.99
N TYR A 291 -9.36 13.02 -16.78
CA TYR A 291 -8.27 13.61 -17.55
C TYR A 291 -7.87 14.95 -16.94
N ASP A 292 -6.58 15.10 -16.59
CA ASP A 292 -6.00 16.37 -16.20
C ASP A 292 -5.72 17.20 -17.45
N SER A 293 -6.57 18.18 -17.73
CA SER A 293 -6.42 19.06 -18.90
C SER A 293 -5.32 20.11 -18.74
N THR A 294 -4.88 20.38 -17.50
CA THR A 294 -3.75 21.28 -17.24
C THR A 294 -2.42 20.57 -17.52
N ALA A 295 -2.27 19.34 -17.03
CA ALA A 295 -1.06 18.52 -17.25
C ALA A 295 -1.09 17.71 -18.56
N SER A 296 -2.24 17.70 -19.25
CA SER A 296 -2.49 16.91 -20.47
C SER A 296 -2.21 15.41 -20.32
N THR A 297 -2.72 14.82 -19.23
CA THR A 297 -2.53 13.40 -18.91
C THR A 297 -3.75 12.79 -18.26
N ASN A 298 -3.94 11.48 -18.46
CA ASN A 298 -4.94 10.73 -17.70
C ASN A 298 -4.50 10.58 -16.25
N VAL A 299 -5.47 10.68 -15.35
CA VAL A 299 -5.30 10.24 -13.97
C VAL A 299 -5.13 8.73 -13.97
N ILE A 300 -4.09 8.27 -13.27
CA ILE A 300 -3.92 6.86 -12.96
C ILE A 300 -4.47 6.63 -11.55
N PHE A 301 -5.59 5.92 -11.45
CA PHE A 301 -6.26 5.70 -10.17
C PHE A 301 -5.33 4.99 -9.19
N ASN A 302 -5.42 5.39 -7.92
CA ASN A 302 -4.63 4.86 -6.82
C ASN A 302 -3.10 5.06 -6.93
N GLN A 303 -2.63 5.89 -7.87
CA GLN A 303 -1.24 6.31 -7.99
C GLN A 303 -1.10 7.78 -7.59
N TYR A 304 0.02 8.14 -6.95
CA TYR A 304 0.38 9.53 -6.71
C TYR A 304 1.04 10.13 -7.95
N MET A 305 0.52 11.26 -8.42
CA MET A 305 1.02 11.99 -9.58
C MET A 305 1.49 13.39 -9.17
N PRO A 306 2.53 13.95 -9.80
CA PRO A 306 2.96 15.33 -9.58
C PRO A 306 1.82 16.32 -9.80
N PHE A 307 1.67 17.28 -8.89
CA PHE A 307 0.63 18.31 -8.96
C PHE A 307 1.21 19.72 -8.95
N ALA A 308 1.99 20.08 -7.94
CA ALA A 308 2.54 21.44 -7.81
C ALA A 308 3.95 21.44 -7.24
N THR A 309 4.75 22.41 -7.67
CA THR A 309 6.03 22.76 -7.02
C THR A 309 5.93 24.18 -6.51
N TYR A 310 6.04 24.35 -5.20
CA TYR A 310 6.01 25.65 -4.56
C TYR A 310 7.42 26.17 -4.34
N ILE A 311 7.72 27.33 -4.94
CA ILE A 311 9.00 28.01 -4.78
C ILE A 311 8.76 29.33 -4.05
N PRO A 312 9.62 29.74 -3.09
CA PRO A 312 9.53 31.06 -2.48
C PRO A 312 9.44 32.19 -3.53
N GLY A 313 8.57 33.17 -3.30
CA GLY A 313 8.36 34.30 -4.23
C GLY A 313 7.48 34.00 -5.46
N ARG A 314 7.01 32.75 -5.66
CA ARG A 314 6.04 32.38 -6.71
C ARG A 314 4.58 32.41 -6.21
N PRO A 315 3.59 32.37 -7.12
CA PRO A 315 2.18 32.29 -6.75
C PRO A 315 1.90 31.19 -5.72
N SER A 316 1.05 31.49 -4.74
CA SER A 316 0.65 30.53 -3.71
C SER A 316 -0.43 29.56 -4.18
N THR A 317 -1.08 29.83 -5.31
CA THR A 317 -2.17 29.01 -5.81
C THR A 317 -1.77 28.32 -7.10
N VAL A 318 -1.93 27.00 -7.13
CA VAL A 318 -1.82 26.18 -8.34
C VAL A 318 -3.17 25.50 -8.54
N THR A 319 -3.69 25.54 -9.77
CA THR A 319 -5.00 24.96 -10.11
C THR A 319 -4.88 24.07 -11.33
N HIS A 320 -5.36 22.83 -11.21
CA HIS A 320 -5.51 21.92 -12.32
C HIS A 320 -7.00 21.79 -12.67
N ASN A 321 -7.29 21.83 -13.97
CA ASN A 321 -8.62 21.60 -14.51
C ASN A 321 -8.73 20.15 -14.97
N TYR A 322 -9.77 19.46 -14.54
CA TYR A 322 -10.01 18.07 -14.87
C TYR A 322 -11.28 17.91 -15.71
N ILE A 323 -11.28 16.89 -16.55
CA ILE A 323 -12.43 16.42 -17.31
C ILE A 323 -12.75 15.01 -16.83
N ALA A 324 -13.89 14.84 -16.18
CA ALA A 324 -14.49 13.54 -15.92
C ALA A 324 -15.24 13.09 -17.18
N GLU A 325 -14.90 11.92 -17.68
CA GLU A 325 -15.42 11.37 -18.93
C GLU A 325 -16.08 10.01 -18.68
N LEU A 326 -17.34 9.87 -19.08
CA LEU A 326 -18.05 8.59 -19.10
C LEU A 326 -18.09 8.00 -20.51
N THR A 327 -17.66 6.75 -20.61
CA THR A 327 -17.70 5.93 -21.84
C THR A 327 -18.38 4.59 -21.55
N GLN A 328 -18.96 3.97 -22.57
CA GLN A 328 -19.53 2.63 -22.40
C GLN A 328 -18.41 1.59 -22.21
N ASN A 329 -18.60 0.70 -21.24
CA ASN A 329 -17.78 -0.48 -21.08
C ASN A 329 -17.92 -1.38 -22.33
N PRO A 330 -16.83 -1.76 -23.01
CA PRO A 330 -16.89 -2.49 -24.28
C PRO A 330 -17.50 -3.89 -24.14
N SER A 331 -17.52 -4.46 -22.93
CA SER A 331 -18.00 -5.81 -22.65
C SER A 331 -19.34 -5.85 -21.92
N VAL A 332 -19.87 -4.69 -21.49
CA VAL A 332 -21.07 -4.64 -20.65
C VAL A 332 -22.03 -3.57 -21.17
N SER A 333 -23.28 -3.95 -21.44
CA SER A 333 -24.33 -3.00 -21.82
C SER A 333 -24.69 -2.07 -20.64
N VAL A 334 -24.95 -0.81 -20.96
CA VAL A 334 -25.44 0.17 -19.99
C VAL A 334 -26.77 -0.29 -19.40
N LYS A 335 -26.88 -0.24 -18.06
CA LYS A 335 -28.08 -0.61 -17.33
C LYS A 335 -28.84 0.64 -16.90
N ASP A 336 -30.16 0.58 -17.02
CA ASP A 336 -31.04 1.62 -16.50
C ASP A 336 -30.99 1.65 -14.96
N GLY A 337 -30.97 2.86 -14.39
CA GLY A 337 -31.03 3.07 -12.95
C GLY A 337 -30.05 4.15 -12.47
N PRO A 338 -30.13 4.52 -11.18
CA PRO A 338 -29.17 5.43 -10.57
C PRO A 338 -27.79 4.78 -10.46
N PHE A 339 -26.74 5.60 -10.58
CA PHE A 339 -25.36 5.18 -10.35
C PHE A 339 -24.57 6.32 -9.68
N SER A 340 -23.62 5.96 -8.83
CA SER A 340 -22.70 6.89 -8.19
C SER A 340 -21.45 6.16 -7.72
N LYS A 341 -20.33 6.87 -7.64
CA LYS A 341 -19.07 6.40 -7.06
C LYS A 341 -18.42 7.55 -6.30
N ASP A 342 -17.72 7.20 -5.23
CA ASP A 342 -16.91 8.14 -4.46
C ASP A 342 -15.43 7.96 -4.80
N VAL A 343 -14.76 9.07 -5.12
CA VAL A 343 -13.31 9.11 -5.36
C VAL A 343 -12.70 10.07 -4.34
N ILE A 344 -11.73 9.57 -3.58
CA ILE A 344 -11.05 10.33 -2.53
C ILE A 344 -9.79 10.94 -3.12
N ILE A 345 -9.65 12.25 -3.06
CA ILE A 345 -8.39 12.92 -3.43
C ILE A 345 -7.48 12.93 -2.21
N LYS A 346 -6.33 12.28 -2.32
CA LYS A 346 -5.26 12.27 -1.31
C LYS A 346 -4.11 13.15 -1.75
N ILE A 347 -3.40 13.72 -0.79
CA ILE A 347 -2.25 14.59 -1.02
C ILE A 347 -1.07 14.15 -0.17
N ASN A 348 0.10 14.14 -0.78
CA ASN A 348 1.38 14.06 -0.08
C ASN A 348 2.19 15.33 -0.37
N TYR A 349 2.89 15.78 0.65
CA TYR A 349 3.94 16.79 0.55
C TYR A 349 5.25 16.08 0.25
N GLN A 350 6.09 16.64 -0.62
CA GLN A 350 7.40 16.09 -1.02
C GLN A 350 8.50 17.14 -0.87
#